data_AF-A0A497EQI8-F1
#
_entry.id   AF-A0A497EQI8-F1
#
_cell.length_a   1.000
_cell.length_b   1.000
_cell.length_c   1.000
_cell.angle_alpha   90.00
_cell.angle_beta   90.00
_cell.angle_gamma   90.00
#
_symmetry.space_group_name_H-M   'P 1'
#
loop_
_entity.id
_entity.type
_entity.pdbx_description
1 polymer ?
#
loop_
_entity_poly.entity_id
_entity_poly.type
_entity_poly.pdbx_seq_one_letter_code
_entity_poly.pdbx_strand_id
1 'polypeptide(L)'
;MSMWTKAKVTGIERSEIQGVLIAKLESEEGLNISLEYPSSLYTVNVGEELNVFLGKNEPRNVPDDALLMCGHIFKIIREEKLCTLYISVGGYQVRFNIPSSLESWFHDLNYMDLVYIALSRSS
;
A
#
# COMPACT_ATOMS: atom_id res chain seq x y z
N MET A 1 11.27 10.38 -2.04
CA MET A 1 10.60 10.71 -3.34
C MET A 1 9.16 10.23 -3.31
N SER A 2 8.26 10.77 -4.14
CA SER A 2 6.84 10.36 -4.26
C SER A 2 6.67 9.50 -5.52
N MET A 3 6.22 8.26 -5.41
CA MET A 3 6.00 7.41 -6.60
C MET A 3 4.62 6.78 -6.59
N TRP A 4 3.97 6.88 -7.75
CA TRP A 4 2.72 6.20 -8.07
C TRP A 4 3.05 5.02 -8.97
N THR A 5 2.44 3.87 -8.73
CA THR A 5 2.44 2.75 -9.68
C THR A 5 1.02 2.21 -9.85
N LYS A 6 0.75 1.55 -10.98
CA LYS A 6 -0.51 0.85 -11.20
C LYS A 6 -0.43 -0.55 -10.60
N ALA A 7 -1.46 -0.95 -9.88
CA ALA A 7 -1.59 -2.31 -9.37
C ALA A 7 -3.02 -2.82 -9.55
N LYS A 8 -3.14 -4.08 -9.93
CA LYS A 8 -4.40 -4.77 -10.09
C LYS A 8 -4.81 -5.44 -8.78
N VAL A 9 -6.07 -5.32 -8.39
CA VAL A 9 -6.63 -6.04 -7.25
C VAL A 9 -6.76 -7.51 -7.63
N THR A 10 -5.97 -8.37 -7.01
CA THR A 10 -5.96 -9.82 -7.28
C THR A 10 -6.83 -10.62 -6.33
N GLY A 11 -7.14 -10.07 -5.15
CA GLY A 11 -7.98 -10.74 -4.17
C GLY A 11 -8.49 -9.80 -3.09
N ILE A 12 -9.61 -10.18 -2.49
CA ILE A 12 -10.22 -9.49 -1.35
C ILE A 12 -10.61 -10.55 -0.32
N GLU A 13 -10.11 -10.39 0.91
CA GLU A 13 -10.36 -11.31 2.01
C GLU A 13 -11.04 -10.56 3.16
N ARG A 14 -11.76 -11.29 4.02
CA ARG A 14 -12.27 -10.75 5.27
C ARG A 14 -11.21 -10.93 6.34
N SER A 15 -10.91 -9.87 7.09
CA SER A 15 -10.09 -9.99 8.30
C SER A 15 -10.90 -10.68 9.40
N GLU A 16 -10.21 -11.15 10.43
CA GLU A 16 -10.84 -11.66 11.67
C GLU A 16 -11.59 -10.55 12.42
N ILE A 17 -11.19 -9.29 12.19
CA ILE A 17 -11.86 -8.11 12.73
C ILE A 17 -13.11 -7.81 11.91
N GLN A 18 -14.27 -7.80 12.57
CA GLN A 18 -15.54 -7.52 11.91
C GLN A 18 -15.53 -6.17 11.19
N GLY A 19 -15.95 -6.17 9.92
CA GLY A 19 -16.04 -4.96 9.10
C GLY A 19 -14.73 -4.54 8.44
N VAL A 20 -13.64 -5.28 8.62
CA VAL A 20 -12.33 -5.03 7.99
C VAL A 20 -12.10 -6.00 6.84
N LEU A 21 -11.66 -5.46 5.70
CA LEU A 21 -11.28 -6.21 4.51
C LEU A 21 -9.77 -6.11 4.29
N ILE A 22 -9.22 -7.13 3.62
CA ILE A 22 -7.83 -7.18 3.18
C ILE A 22 -7.83 -7.20 1.65
N ALA A 23 -7.36 -6.12 1.03
CA ALA A 23 -7.13 -6.08 -0.41
C ALA A 23 -5.71 -6.57 -0.71
N LYS A 24 -5.60 -7.45 -1.72
CA LYS A 24 -4.33 -7.89 -2.30
C LYS A 24 -4.18 -7.25 -3.68
N LEU A 25 -3.08 -6.56 -3.90
CA LEU A 25 -2.78 -5.88 -5.16
C LEU A 25 -1.42 -6.32 -5.70
N GLU A 26 -1.30 -6.38 -7.01
CA GLU A 26 -0.07 -6.74 -7.73
C GLU A 26 0.17 -5.80 -8.90
N SER A 27 1.38 -5.26 -9.02
CA SER A 27 1.80 -4.45 -10.18
C SER A 27 2.52 -5.29 -11.23
N GLU A 28 2.60 -4.79 -12.47
CA GLU A 28 3.34 -5.45 -13.54
C GLU A 28 4.84 -5.58 -13.24
N GLU A 29 5.39 -4.64 -12.46
CA GLU A 29 6.78 -4.67 -12.01
C GLU A 29 7.05 -5.65 -10.86
N GLY A 30 6.02 -6.39 -10.40
CA GLY A 30 6.11 -7.38 -9.34
C GLY A 30 5.94 -6.83 -7.92
N LEU A 31 5.52 -5.57 -7.77
CA LEU A 31 5.14 -5.02 -6.46
C LEU A 31 3.91 -5.75 -5.94
N ASN A 32 3.99 -6.28 -4.73
CA ASN A 32 2.86 -6.94 -4.07
C ASN A 32 2.44 -6.19 -2.81
N ILE A 33 1.15 -5.89 -2.69
CA ILE A 33 0.59 -5.10 -1.59
C ILE A 33 -0.53 -5.89 -0.92
N SER A 34 -0.54 -5.88 0.40
CA SER A 34 -1.65 -6.38 1.22
C SER A 34 -2.07 -5.27 2.16
N LEU A 35 -3.33 -4.86 2.13
CA LEU A 35 -3.81 -3.69 2.85
C LEU A 35 -5.11 -3.96 3.58
N GLU A 36 -5.12 -3.73 4.89
CA GLU A 36 -6.33 -3.72 5.71
C GLU A 36 -7.04 -2.38 5.65
N TYR A 37 -8.36 -2.41 5.51
CA TYR A 37 -9.20 -1.21 5.52
C TYR A 37 -10.63 -1.53 5.99
N PRO A 38 -11.34 -0.57 6.60
CA PRO A 38 -12.76 -0.71 6.89
C PRO A 38 -13.57 -0.81 5.61
N SER A 39 -14.42 -1.83 5.52
CA SER A 39 -15.36 -2.05 4.40
C SER A 39 -16.29 -0.85 4.12
N SER A 40 -16.53 0.00 5.11
CA SER A 40 -17.37 1.19 4.98
C SER A 40 -16.66 2.40 4.36
N LEU A 41 -15.33 2.42 4.32
CA LEU A 41 -14.56 3.60 3.87
C LEU A 41 -14.24 3.57 2.38
N TYR A 42 -13.97 2.38 1.84
CA TYR A 42 -13.52 2.25 0.47
C TYR A 42 -13.99 0.92 -0.10
N THR A 43 -14.37 0.90 -1.38
CA THR A 43 -14.79 -0.32 -2.07
C THR A 43 -13.88 -0.56 -3.25
N VAL A 44 -13.31 -1.76 -3.33
CA VAL A 44 -12.51 -2.23 -4.46
C VAL A 44 -13.08 -3.56 -4.94
N ASN A 45 -12.89 -3.87 -6.22
CA ASN A 45 -13.31 -5.13 -6.81
C ASN A 45 -12.10 -5.92 -7.33
N VAL A 46 -12.19 -7.25 -7.27
CA VAL A 46 -11.17 -8.10 -7.91
C VAL A 46 -11.15 -7.80 -9.41
N GLY A 47 -9.95 -7.58 -9.94
CA GLY A 47 -9.72 -7.19 -11.33
C GLY A 47 -9.65 -5.68 -11.57
N GLU A 48 -10.02 -4.84 -10.61
CA GLU A 48 -9.90 -3.38 -10.70
C GLU A 48 -8.43 -2.96 -10.70
N GLU A 49 -8.09 -1.95 -11.51
CA GLU A 49 -6.77 -1.33 -11.54
C GLU A 49 -6.77 -0.03 -10.74
N LEU A 50 -5.80 0.09 -9.84
CA LEU A 50 -5.66 1.23 -8.95
C LEU A 50 -4.26 1.82 -9.09
N ASN A 51 -4.15 3.14 -8.97
CA ASN A 51 -2.88 3.80 -8.72
C ASN A 51 -2.58 3.72 -7.22
N VAL A 52 -1.38 3.24 -6.89
CA VAL A 52 -0.87 3.08 -5.54
C VAL A 52 0.25 4.06 -5.29
N PHE A 53 0.17 4.76 -4.18
CA PHE A 53 1.20 5.66 -3.68
C PHE A 53 1.82 5.14 -2.38
N LEU A 54 3.14 5.29 -2.25
CA LEU A 54 3.85 5.20 -0.97
C LEU A 54 4.89 6.34 -0.88
N GLY A 55 4.92 7.07 0.23
CA GLY A 55 5.96 8.07 0.44
C GLY A 55 5.93 8.73 1.81
N LYS A 56 7.03 9.41 2.19
CA LYS A 56 7.13 10.14 3.47
C LYS A 56 6.32 11.44 3.52
N ASN A 57 6.02 11.99 2.35
CA ASN A 57 5.25 13.23 2.21
C ASN A 57 3.84 12.88 1.76
N GLU A 58 2.86 13.61 2.30
CA GLU A 58 1.48 13.52 1.86
C GLU A 58 1.40 13.82 0.34
N PRO A 59 0.75 12.94 -0.45
CA PRO A 59 0.60 13.16 -1.88
C PRO A 59 -0.28 14.37 -2.15
N ARG A 60 0.08 15.18 -3.16
CA ARG A 60 -0.75 16.31 -3.61
C ARG A 60 -1.74 15.84 -4.66
N ASN A 61 -2.88 16.54 -4.77
CA ASN A 61 -3.92 16.30 -5.78
C ASN A 61 -4.50 14.88 -5.73
N VAL A 62 -4.69 14.35 -4.53
CA VAL A 62 -5.38 13.07 -4.32
C VAL A 62 -6.87 13.26 -4.65
N PRO A 63 -7.48 12.42 -5.50
CA PRO A 63 -8.92 12.47 -5.75
C PRO A 63 -9.74 12.28 -4.46
N ASP A 64 -10.89 12.94 -4.36
CA ASP A 64 -11.77 12.86 -3.18
C ASP A 64 -12.28 11.44 -2.91
N ASP A 65 -12.35 10.59 -3.94
CA ASP A 65 -12.78 9.20 -3.83
C ASP A 65 -11.64 8.23 -3.49
N ALA A 66 -10.40 8.72 -3.34
CA ALA A 66 -9.25 7.88 -3.02
C ALA A 66 -9.21 7.50 -1.54
N LEU A 67 -8.65 6.32 -1.25
CA LEU A 67 -8.31 5.94 0.11
C LEU A 67 -6.92 6.50 0.46
N LEU A 68 -6.87 7.48 1.36
CA LEU A 68 -5.62 8.02 1.92
C LEU A 68 -5.43 7.53 3.36
N MET A 69 -4.24 7.02 3.65
CA MET A 69 -3.84 6.48 4.94
C MET A 69 -2.48 7.04 5.34
N CYS A 70 -2.27 7.18 6.65
CA CYS A 70 -1.01 7.61 7.24
C CYS A 70 -0.64 6.67 8.40
N GLY A 71 0.61 6.22 8.44
CA GLY A 71 1.07 5.22 9.39
C GLY A 71 2.57 5.19 9.56
N HIS A 72 3.05 4.36 10.47
CA HIS A 72 4.48 4.20 10.74
C HIS A 72 4.99 2.85 10.25
N ILE A 73 6.17 2.84 9.64
CA ILE A 73 6.89 1.61 9.33
C ILE A 73 7.39 0.98 10.63
N PHE A 74 6.85 -0.17 11.04
CA PHE A 74 7.27 -0.83 12.28
C PHE A 74 8.16 -2.04 12.03
N LYS A 75 8.34 -2.48 10.78
CA LYS A 75 9.30 -3.53 10.43
C LYS A 75 9.73 -3.41 8.98
N ILE A 76 11.03 -3.62 8.76
CA ILE A 76 11.64 -3.71 7.42
C ILE A 76 12.45 -5.01 7.38
N ILE A 77 12.23 -5.82 6.35
CA ILE A 77 13.03 -7.02 6.06
C ILE A 77 13.68 -6.80 4.70
N ARG A 78 15.01 -6.85 4.64
CA ARG A 78 15.77 -6.68 3.39
C ARG A 78 16.44 -8.00 3.03
N GLU A 79 16.09 -8.52 1.86
CA GLU A 79 16.68 -9.69 1.22
C GLU A 79 17.36 -9.26 -0.09
N GLU A 80 18.14 -10.14 -0.71
CA GLU A 80 18.95 -9.81 -1.90
C GLU A 80 18.11 -9.24 -3.07
N LYS A 81 16.86 -9.68 -3.22
CA LYS A 81 15.98 -9.31 -4.35
C LYS A 81 14.65 -8.68 -3.92
N LEU A 82 14.42 -8.53 -2.62
CA LEU A 82 13.12 -8.15 -2.08
C LEU A 82 13.28 -7.32 -0.80
N CYS A 83 12.49 -6.27 -0.69
CA CYS A 83 12.32 -5.51 0.55
C CYS A 83 10.86 -5.62 1.00
N THR A 84 10.63 -6.10 2.22
CA THR A 84 9.30 -6.15 2.81
C THR A 84 9.14 -5.07 3.86
N LEU A 85 8.16 -4.20 3.65
CA LEU A 85 7.77 -3.15 4.60
C LEU A 85 6.47 -3.55 5.30
N TYR A 86 6.45 -3.42 6.62
CA TYR A 86 5.24 -3.53 7.42
C TYR A 86 4.92 -2.17 8.05
N ILE A 87 3.72 -1.69 7.79
CA ILE A 87 3.24 -0.36 8.17
C ILE A 87 1.99 -0.52 9.03
N SER A 88 1.95 0.19 10.16
CA SER A 88 0.77 0.28 11.02
C SER A 88 0.07 1.60 10.80
N VAL A 89 -1.18 1.54 10.37
CA VAL A 89 -2.06 2.66 10.08
C VAL A 89 -3.18 2.66 11.10
N GLY A 90 -2.96 3.28 12.26
CA GLY A 90 -4.00 3.37 13.31
C GLY A 90 -4.54 2.01 13.80
N GLY A 91 -3.75 0.95 13.71
CA GLY A 91 -4.16 -0.43 14.06
C GLY A 91 -4.40 -1.34 12.85
N TYR A 92 -4.61 -0.79 11.65
CA TYR A 92 -4.65 -1.55 10.40
C TYR A 92 -3.24 -1.85 9.90
N GLN A 93 -3.05 -3.02 9.29
CA GLN A 93 -1.77 -3.44 8.73
C GLN A 93 -1.72 -3.25 7.23
N VAL A 94 -0.58 -2.72 6.78
CA VAL A 94 -0.22 -2.68 5.36
C VAL A 94 1.13 -3.34 5.18
N ARG A 95 1.22 -4.21 4.17
CA ARG A 95 2.46 -4.88 3.77
C ARG A 95 2.76 -4.58 2.32
N PHE A 96 3.97 -4.10 2.06
CA PHE A 96 4.54 -3.98 0.71
C PHE A 96 5.67 -5.00 0.59
N ASN A 97 5.65 -5.83 -0.46
CA ASN A 97 6.79 -6.62 -0.88
C ASN A 97 7.31 -5.99 -2.18
N ILE A 98 8.44 -5.30 -2.07
CA ILE A 98 8.98 -4.43 -3.11
C ILE A 98 10.20 -5.13 -3.72
N PRO A 99 10.17 -5.51 -5.02
CA PRO A 99 11.34 -6.10 -5.67
C PRO A 99 12.50 -5.10 -5.73
N SER A 100 13.73 -5.59 -5.74
CA SER A 100 14.93 -4.74 -5.78
C SER A 100 15.03 -3.87 -7.04
N SER A 101 14.33 -4.24 -8.13
CA SER A 101 14.16 -3.40 -9.32
C SER A 101 13.46 -2.06 -9.02
N LEU A 102 12.71 -1.97 -7.92
CA LEU A 102 12.03 -0.78 -7.43
C LEU A 102 12.73 -0.20 -6.18
N GLU A 103 14.05 -0.34 -6.05
CA GLU A 103 14.83 0.16 -4.91
C GLU A 103 14.53 1.61 -4.54
N SER A 104 14.26 2.44 -5.56
CA SER A 104 13.90 3.84 -5.39
C SER A 104 12.66 4.08 -4.51
N TRP A 105 11.75 3.10 -4.37
CA TRP A 105 10.58 3.15 -3.49
C TRP A 105 10.92 3.07 -2.01
N PHE A 106 12.02 2.41 -1.62
CA PHE A 106 12.29 2.10 -0.22
C PHE A 106 13.69 2.46 0.27
N HIS A 107 14.60 2.88 -0.61
CA HIS A 107 15.99 3.19 -0.24
C HIS A 107 16.10 4.22 0.90
N ASP A 108 15.22 5.22 0.92
CA ASP A 108 15.19 6.29 1.93
C ASP A 108 14.26 5.98 3.11
N LEU A 109 13.56 4.83 3.13
CA LEU A 109 12.63 4.43 4.18
C LEU A 109 13.32 3.66 5.31
N ASN A 110 13.00 4.03 6.55
CA ASN A 110 13.58 3.51 7.78
C ASN A 110 12.49 3.07 8.77
N TYR A 111 12.92 2.28 9.76
CA TYR A 111 12.08 1.95 10.91
C TYR A 111 11.58 3.23 11.59
N MET A 112 10.30 3.25 11.94
CA MET A 112 9.53 4.35 12.53
C MET A 112 9.36 5.59 11.65
N ASP A 113 9.71 5.54 10.36
CA ASP A 113 9.33 6.61 9.45
C ASP A 113 7.79 6.67 9.34
N LEU A 114 7.26 7.89 9.43
CA LEU A 114 5.89 8.21 9.06
C LEU A 114 5.77 8.17 7.53
N VAL A 115 4.78 7.45 7.03
CA VAL A 115 4.52 7.29 5.60
C VAL A 115 3.03 7.43 5.29
N TYR A 116 2.78 7.94 4.10
CA TYR A 116 1.46 8.06 3.49
C TYR A 116 1.29 7.00 2.42
N ILE A 117 0.10 6.41 2.39
CA ILE A 117 -0.31 5.42 1.41
C ILE A 117 -1.61 5.93 0.78
N ALA A 118 -1.69 5.94 -0.54
CA ALA A 118 -2.93 6.29 -1.24
C ALA A 118 -3.30 5.23 -2.28
N LEU A 119 -4.59 4.92 -2.39
CA LEU A 119 -5.18 4.14 -3.48
C LEU A 119 -6.21 4.99 -4.21
N SER A 120 -6.03 5.19 -5.51
CA SER A 120 -7.00 5.91 -6.35
C SER A 120 -7.29 5.12 -7.62
N ARG A 121 -8.46 5.32 -8.22
CA ARG A 121 -8.82 4.65 -9.47
C ARG A 121 -7.97 5.18 -10.61
N SER A 122 -7.50 4.30 -11.48
CA SER A 122 -6.87 4.71 -12.73
C SER A 122 -7.95 5.24 -13.68
N SER A 123 -8.01 6.57 -13.82
CA SER A 123 -8.82 7.28 -14.83
C SER A 123 -8.25 7.12 -16.24
#